data_AF-A0A9C8GLF3-F1
#
_entry.id   AF-A0A9C8GLF3-F1
#
_cell.length_a   1.000
_cell.length_b   1.000
_cell.length_c   1.000
_cell.angle_alpha   90.00
_cell.angle_beta   90.00
_cell.angle_gamma   90.00
#
_symmetry.space_group_name_H-M   'P 1'
#
loop_
_entity.id
_entity.type
_entity.pdbx_description
1 polymer ?
#
loop_
_entity_poly.entity_id
_entity_poly.type
_entity_poly.pdbx_seq_one_letter_code
_entity_poly.pdbx_strand_id
1 'polypeptide(L)'
;MSAHKAIADDVVEVVGELIIDDGETVTQQHGARALTVARDMETELASCLADDPAYGPIWRQFQATPQQHAPALAGVMQALLSADAALARRLDDLLDQYRQASHTAIDTGGGAYVGHSVTVQGGSFVGRDSVQITGDGNVIGDGSHATVTKTQGVSGEALARLFDRVYRKIESRPPDADVDKAELTETVEKIQAEVAKGEEANPNKVRRWLETLGLMADDIVEVTVACLLNPAAGVATVIRKVAEKARKGGEEATSPDHE
;
A
#
# COMPACT_ATOMS: atom_id res chain seq x y z
N MET A 1 -19.57 13.40 -10.34
CA MET A 1 -18.50 13.06 -11.30
C MET A 1 -19.18 12.68 -12.61
N SER A 2 -18.79 13.21 -13.77
CA SER A 2 -19.41 12.83 -15.05
C SER A 2 -18.88 11.47 -15.51
N ALA A 3 -19.69 10.68 -16.22
CA ALA A 3 -19.29 9.37 -16.74
C ALA A 3 -18.03 9.45 -17.61
N HIS A 4 -17.93 10.48 -18.46
CA HIS A 4 -16.76 10.70 -19.31
C HIS A 4 -15.47 10.97 -18.52
N LYS A 5 -15.56 11.55 -17.32
CA LYS A 5 -14.38 11.76 -16.48
C LYS A 5 -13.84 10.42 -15.97
N ALA A 6 -14.73 9.54 -15.51
CA ALA A 6 -14.32 8.21 -15.04
C ALA A 6 -13.66 7.40 -16.17
N ILE A 7 -14.26 7.38 -17.36
CA ILE A 7 -13.66 6.73 -18.54
C ILE A 7 -12.29 7.33 -18.86
N ALA A 8 -12.17 8.67 -18.85
CA ALA A 8 -10.91 9.33 -19.12
C ALA A 8 -9.80 8.98 -18.11
N ASP A 9 -10.12 9.03 -16.82
CA ASP A 9 -9.17 8.70 -15.75
C ASP A 9 -8.71 7.23 -15.88
N ASP A 10 -9.64 6.28 -16.06
CA ASP A 10 -9.33 4.85 -16.16
C ASP A 10 -8.51 4.48 -17.41
N VAL A 11 -8.84 5.05 -18.59
CA VAL A 11 -8.06 4.78 -19.81
C VAL A 11 -6.64 5.33 -19.68
N VAL A 12 -6.48 6.54 -19.14
CA VAL A 12 -5.15 7.14 -18.95
C VAL A 12 -4.30 6.33 -17.97
N GLU A 13 -4.91 5.77 -16.93
CA GLU A 13 -4.22 4.86 -16.01
C GLU A 13 -3.73 3.59 -16.72
N VAL A 14 -4.61 2.89 -17.44
CA VAL A 14 -4.26 1.64 -18.17
C VAL A 14 -3.17 1.88 -19.21
N VAL A 15 -3.30 2.95 -20.02
CA VAL A 15 -2.31 3.28 -21.06
C VAL A 15 -1.02 3.80 -20.43
N GLY A 16 -1.11 4.49 -19.29
CA GLY A 16 0.07 4.94 -18.55
C GLY A 16 0.89 3.76 -18.02
N GLU A 17 0.22 2.73 -17.47
CA GLU A 17 0.87 1.49 -17.04
C GLU A 17 1.54 0.77 -18.22
N LEU A 18 0.84 0.65 -19.35
CA LEU A 18 1.37 0.06 -20.59
C LEU A 18 2.66 0.75 -21.06
N ILE A 19 2.71 2.08 -21.04
CA ILE A 19 3.86 2.84 -21.56
C ILE A 19 5.10 2.73 -20.67
N ILE A 20 4.93 2.60 -19.35
CA ILE A 20 6.05 2.61 -18.38
C ILE A 20 7.05 1.48 -18.64
N ASP A 21 6.57 0.31 -19.05
CA ASP A 21 7.39 -0.89 -19.22
C ASP A 21 7.03 -1.73 -20.46
N ASP A 22 6.44 -1.09 -21.48
CA ASP A 22 5.97 -1.74 -22.72
C ASP A 22 4.94 -2.88 -22.47
N GLY A 23 4.24 -2.81 -21.33
CA GLY A 23 3.17 -3.73 -20.94
C GLY A 23 3.65 -5.00 -20.26
N GLU A 24 4.89 -5.05 -19.76
CA GLU A 24 5.40 -6.15 -18.95
C GLU A 24 4.56 -6.33 -17.68
N THR A 25 4.30 -5.24 -16.94
CA THR A 25 3.45 -5.28 -15.73
C THR A 25 2.03 -5.70 -16.07
N VAL A 26 1.42 -5.12 -17.12
CA VAL A 26 0.05 -5.49 -17.55
C VAL A 26 -0.02 -6.98 -17.89
N THR A 27 0.99 -7.53 -18.57
CA THR A 27 1.05 -8.96 -18.89
C THR A 27 1.19 -9.82 -17.64
N GLN A 28 2.04 -9.41 -16.70
CA GLN A 28 2.29 -10.15 -15.47
C GLN A 28 1.06 -10.15 -14.55
N GLN A 29 0.37 -9.02 -14.43
CA GLN A 29 -0.75 -8.86 -13.51
C GLN A 29 -2.09 -9.31 -14.10
N HIS A 30 -2.30 -9.08 -15.39
CA HIS A 30 -3.61 -9.20 -16.04
C HIS A 30 -3.62 -10.17 -17.24
N GLY A 31 -2.45 -10.66 -17.65
CA GLY A 31 -2.31 -11.63 -18.74
C GLY A 31 -2.29 -11.01 -20.14
N ALA A 32 -1.93 -11.85 -21.13
CA ALA A 32 -1.72 -11.41 -22.51
C ALA A 32 -2.97 -10.82 -23.19
N ARG A 33 -4.17 -11.25 -22.78
CA ARG A 33 -5.43 -10.70 -23.30
C ARG A 33 -5.63 -9.26 -22.86
N ALA A 34 -5.36 -8.93 -21.59
CA ALA A 34 -5.45 -7.57 -21.08
C ALA A 34 -4.44 -6.65 -21.77
N LEU A 35 -3.20 -7.12 -21.99
CA LEU A 35 -2.19 -6.40 -22.76
C LEU A 35 -2.69 -6.05 -24.17
N THR A 36 -3.33 -7.00 -24.85
CA THR A 36 -3.86 -6.77 -26.21
C THR A 36 -4.88 -5.63 -26.21
N VAL A 37 -5.83 -5.65 -25.27
CA VAL A 37 -6.87 -4.62 -25.16
C VAL A 37 -6.27 -3.26 -24.75
N ALA A 38 -5.27 -3.23 -23.86
CA ALA A 38 -4.59 -1.99 -23.48
C ALA A 38 -3.87 -1.34 -24.69
N ARG A 39 -3.26 -2.14 -25.56
CA ARG A 39 -2.64 -1.64 -26.81
C ARG A 39 -3.66 -1.12 -27.81
N ASP A 40 -4.84 -1.72 -27.87
CA ASP A 40 -5.95 -1.20 -28.68
C ASP A 40 -6.42 0.18 -28.16
N MET A 41 -6.47 0.38 -26.83
CA MET A 41 -6.76 1.69 -26.24
C MET A 41 -5.69 2.73 -26.60
N GLU A 42 -4.40 2.38 -26.46
CA GLU A 42 -3.30 3.27 -26.83
C GLU A 42 -3.39 3.68 -28.30
N THR A 43 -3.72 2.74 -29.18
CA THR A 43 -3.87 2.98 -30.62
C THR A 43 -5.01 3.96 -30.92
N GLU A 44 -6.18 3.78 -30.29
CA GLU A 44 -7.31 4.72 -30.42
C GLU A 44 -6.93 6.11 -29.91
N LEU A 45 -6.24 6.21 -28.77
CA LEU A 45 -5.76 7.50 -28.25
C LEU A 45 -4.75 8.17 -29.16
N ALA A 46 -3.75 7.43 -29.63
CA ALA A 46 -2.74 7.95 -30.53
C ALA A 46 -3.37 8.48 -31.82
N SER A 47 -4.35 7.77 -32.39
CA SER A 47 -5.06 8.22 -33.60
C SER A 47 -5.85 9.52 -33.40
N CYS A 48 -6.37 9.78 -32.20
CA CYS A 48 -7.12 11.00 -31.91
C CYS A 48 -6.21 12.17 -31.49
N LEU A 49 -5.09 11.89 -30.84
CA LEU A 49 -4.27 12.92 -30.19
C LEU A 49 -3.02 13.30 -30.99
N ALA A 50 -2.40 12.37 -31.69
CA ALA A 50 -1.08 12.59 -32.30
C ALA A 50 -1.12 13.59 -33.47
N ASP A 51 -2.18 13.55 -34.27
CA ASP A 51 -2.34 14.40 -35.46
C ASP A 51 -2.96 15.76 -35.14
N ASP A 52 -3.51 15.94 -33.93
CA ASP A 52 -4.08 17.22 -33.50
C ASP A 52 -2.97 18.15 -32.97
N PRO A 53 -2.74 19.34 -33.56
CA PRO A 53 -1.68 20.25 -33.12
C PRO A 53 -1.88 20.77 -31.69
N ALA A 54 -3.12 20.76 -31.17
CA ALA A 54 -3.41 21.18 -29.80
C ALA A 54 -3.05 20.09 -28.77
N TYR A 55 -3.23 18.81 -29.12
CA TYR A 55 -3.09 17.69 -28.18
C TYR A 55 -1.82 16.86 -28.36
N GLY A 56 -1.24 16.84 -29.56
CA GLY A 56 -0.03 16.07 -29.89
C GLY A 56 1.17 16.37 -28.99
N PRO A 57 1.41 17.62 -28.52
CA PRO A 57 2.44 17.89 -27.52
C PRO A 57 2.18 17.21 -26.17
N ILE A 58 0.94 17.22 -25.68
CA ILE A 58 0.55 16.60 -24.40
C ILE A 58 0.67 15.07 -24.49
N TRP A 59 0.25 14.48 -25.60
CA TRP A 59 0.40 13.04 -25.85
C TRP A 59 1.88 12.62 -25.81
N ARG A 60 2.77 13.35 -26.50
CA ARG A 60 4.22 13.06 -26.47
C ARG A 60 4.83 13.23 -25.07
N GLN A 61 4.40 14.24 -24.32
CA GLN A 61 4.84 14.43 -22.94
C GLN A 61 4.37 13.29 -22.03
N PHE A 62 3.14 12.83 -22.20
CA PHE A 62 2.61 11.67 -21.50
C PHE A 62 3.39 10.40 -21.83
N GLN A 63 3.72 10.15 -23.11
CA GLN A 63 4.56 9.02 -23.49
C GLN A 63 5.96 9.06 -22.84
N ALA A 64 6.53 10.24 -22.62
CA ALA A 64 7.84 10.40 -22.00
C ALA A 64 7.79 10.24 -20.47
N THR A 65 6.77 10.80 -19.80
CA THR A 65 6.61 10.76 -18.34
C THR A 65 5.14 10.58 -17.94
N PRO A 66 4.58 9.35 -18.07
CA PRO A 66 3.15 9.08 -17.90
C PRO A 66 2.60 9.57 -16.56
N GLN A 67 3.32 9.31 -15.47
CA GLN A 67 2.90 9.66 -14.10
C GLN A 67 2.76 11.18 -13.89
N GLN A 68 3.59 11.99 -14.55
CA GLN A 68 3.58 13.45 -14.37
C GLN A 68 2.48 14.11 -15.21
N HIS A 69 2.19 13.57 -16.40
CA HIS A 69 1.26 14.18 -17.34
C HIS A 69 -0.11 13.51 -17.40
N ALA A 70 -0.34 12.41 -16.67
CA ALA A 70 -1.64 11.74 -16.59
C ALA A 70 -2.80 12.70 -16.28
N PRO A 71 -2.74 13.61 -15.27
CA PRO A 71 -3.86 14.51 -14.99
C PRO A 71 -4.17 15.48 -16.14
N ALA A 72 -3.15 15.94 -16.86
CA ALA A 72 -3.32 16.84 -18.01
C ALA A 72 -3.97 16.10 -19.18
N LEU A 73 -3.50 14.87 -19.47
CA LEU A 73 -4.09 14.02 -20.52
C LEU A 73 -5.54 13.64 -20.19
N ALA A 74 -5.84 13.29 -18.94
CA ALA A 74 -7.20 12.97 -18.50
C ALA A 74 -8.17 14.14 -18.73
N GLY A 75 -7.73 15.38 -18.46
CA GLY A 75 -8.50 16.58 -18.75
C GLY A 75 -8.80 16.77 -20.24
N VAL A 76 -7.80 16.55 -21.11
CA VAL A 76 -7.96 16.59 -22.57
C VAL A 76 -8.92 15.50 -23.03
N MET A 77 -8.75 14.27 -22.55
CA MET A 77 -9.61 13.14 -22.89
C MET A 77 -11.06 13.39 -22.45
N GLN A 78 -11.29 13.91 -21.26
CA GLN A 78 -12.63 14.25 -20.80
C GLN A 78 -13.35 15.23 -21.76
N ALA A 79 -12.62 16.24 -22.25
CA ALA A 79 -13.16 17.19 -23.22
C ALA A 79 -13.47 16.51 -24.57
N LEU A 80 -12.55 15.67 -25.07
CA LEU A 80 -12.73 14.91 -26.31
C LEU A 80 -13.93 13.95 -26.24
N LEU A 81 -14.04 13.17 -25.17
CA LEU A 81 -15.17 12.23 -24.98
C LEU A 81 -16.51 12.95 -24.85
N SER A 82 -16.50 14.19 -24.34
CA SER A 82 -17.70 15.01 -24.28
C SER A 82 -18.10 15.59 -25.64
N ALA A 83 -17.14 15.76 -26.55
CA ALA A 83 -17.37 16.24 -27.91
C ALA A 83 -17.67 15.10 -28.91
N ASP A 84 -17.12 13.91 -28.68
CA ASP A 84 -17.27 12.72 -29.53
C ASP A 84 -17.82 11.52 -28.75
N ALA A 85 -19.13 11.32 -28.83
CA ALA A 85 -19.82 10.21 -28.20
C ALA A 85 -19.48 8.84 -28.83
N ALA A 86 -18.99 8.79 -30.07
CA ALA A 86 -18.58 7.54 -30.70
C ALA A 86 -17.23 7.07 -30.15
N LEU A 87 -16.27 8.00 -29.99
CA LEU A 87 -15.02 7.71 -29.29
C LEU A 87 -15.27 7.27 -27.85
N ALA A 88 -16.16 7.98 -27.13
CA ALA A 88 -16.52 7.62 -25.76
C ALA A 88 -17.01 6.18 -25.63
N ARG A 89 -17.89 5.72 -26.53
CA ARG A 89 -18.37 4.33 -26.54
C ARG A 89 -17.27 3.32 -26.85
N ARG A 90 -16.41 3.60 -27.84
CA ARG A 90 -15.31 2.67 -28.18
C ARG A 90 -14.35 2.47 -27.01
N LEU A 91 -13.97 3.55 -26.32
CA LEU A 91 -13.09 3.46 -25.16
C LEU A 91 -13.77 2.78 -23.95
N ASP A 92 -15.07 3.01 -23.74
CA ASP A 92 -15.86 2.31 -22.71
C ASP A 92 -15.92 0.79 -22.97
N ASP A 93 -16.20 0.39 -24.23
CA ASP A 93 -16.21 -1.02 -24.65
C ASP A 93 -14.84 -1.68 -24.50
N LEU A 94 -13.75 -0.94 -24.77
CA LEU A 94 -12.38 -1.43 -24.53
C LEU A 94 -12.07 -1.56 -23.04
N LEU A 95 -12.49 -0.60 -22.20
CA LEU A 95 -12.29 -0.68 -20.74
C LEU A 95 -13.01 -1.89 -20.15
N ASP A 96 -14.24 -2.16 -20.58
CA ASP A 96 -14.98 -3.33 -20.12
C ASP A 96 -14.31 -4.64 -20.56
N GLN A 97 -13.79 -4.71 -21.78
CA GLN A 97 -13.00 -5.84 -22.24
C GLN A 97 -11.70 -6.02 -21.45
N TYR A 98 -11.01 -4.92 -21.13
CA TYR A 98 -9.80 -4.93 -20.32
C TYR A 98 -10.10 -5.47 -18.92
N ARG A 99 -11.12 -4.92 -18.24
CA ARG A 99 -11.56 -5.39 -16.91
C ARG A 99 -11.92 -6.88 -16.93
N GLN A 100 -12.67 -7.34 -17.94
CA GLN A 100 -12.99 -8.76 -18.09
C GLN A 100 -11.75 -9.64 -18.28
N ALA A 101 -10.77 -9.18 -19.07
CA ALA A 101 -9.50 -9.88 -19.25
C ALA A 101 -8.67 -9.91 -17.96
N SER A 102 -8.60 -8.79 -17.25
CA SER A 102 -7.88 -8.67 -15.98
C SER A 102 -8.48 -9.52 -14.86
N HIS A 103 -9.78 -9.80 -14.91
CA HIS A 103 -10.45 -10.66 -13.93
C HIS A 103 -10.38 -12.17 -14.24
N THR A 104 -9.92 -12.59 -15.42
CA THR A 104 -10.02 -14.00 -15.86
C THR A 104 -8.77 -14.85 -15.63
N ALA A 105 -7.65 -14.28 -15.20
CA ALA A 105 -6.43 -15.04 -14.95
C ALA A 105 -6.31 -15.44 -13.47
N ILE A 106 -7.15 -16.38 -13.01
CA ILE A 106 -6.87 -17.10 -11.77
C ILE A 106 -6.69 -18.56 -12.12
N ASP A 107 -5.42 -18.97 -12.14
CA ASP A 107 -5.04 -20.35 -12.32
C ASP A 107 -5.40 -21.13 -11.05
N THR A 108 -6.57 -21.77 -11.10
CA THR A 108 -7.07 -22.61 -10.00
C THR A 108 -6.54 -24.03 -10.06
N GLY A 109 -5.67 -24.38 -11.02
CA GLY A 109 -5.21 -25.75 -11.23
C GLY A 109 -6.34 -26.77 -11.45
N GLY A 110 -7.52 -26.33 -11.91
CA GLY A 110 -8.69 -27.19 -12.14
C GLY A 110 -9.83 -27.05 -11.13
N GLY A 111 -9.79 -26.08 -10.21
CA GLY A 111 -10.86 -25.75 -9.26
C GLY A 111 -11.80 -24.62 -9.72
N ALA A 112 -12.96 -24.48 -9.07
CA ALA A 112 -13.80 -23.30 -9.24
C ALA A 112 -13.21 -22.14 -8.41
N TYR A 113 -12.92 -21.00 -9.06
CA TYR A 113 -12.56 -19.77 -8.35
C TYR A 113 -13.83 -19.04 -7.92
N VAL A 114 -13.84 -18.58 -6.67
CA VAL A 114 -14.92 -17.77 -6.11
C VAL A 114 -14.29 -16.51 -5.54
N GLY A 115 -14.39 -15.40 -6.27
CA GLY A 115 -13.76 -14.12 -5.90
C GLY A 115 -14.57 -13.24 -4.95
N HIS A 116 -15.74 -13.68 -4.50
CA HIS A 116 -16.66 -12.91 -3.65
C HIS A 116 -17.25 -13.79 -2.54
N SER A 117 -17.99 -13.19 -1.59
CA SER A 117 -18.70 -13.95 -0.57
C SER A 117 -19.72 -14.89 -1.22
N VAL A 118 -19.57 -16.19 -0.99
CA VAL A 118 -20.59 -17.18 -1.35
C VAL A 118 -21.42 -17.52 -0.13
N THR A 119 -22.68 -17.14 -0.19
CA THR A 119 -23.70 -17.60 0.76
C THR A 119 -24.36 -18.85 0.18
N VAL A 120 -24.05 -20.01 0.75
CA VAL A 120 -24.71 -21.27 0.36
C VAL A 120 -26.03 -21.38 1.14
N GLN A 121 -27.16 -21.14 0.49
CA GLN A 121 -28.50 -21.25 1.13
C GLN A 121 -29.03 -22.70 1.23
N GLY A 122 -28.19 -23.69 0.91
CA GLY A 122 -28.53 -25.11 1.01
C GLY A 122 -27.56 -25.95 0.18
N GLY A 123 -26.67 -26.68 0.85
CA GLY A 123 -25.66 -27.53 0.24
C GLY A 123 -24.38 -27.60 1.09
N SER A 124 -23.66 -28.71 0.99
CA SER A 124 -22.34 -28.87 1.63
C SER A 124 -21.24 -28.51 0.65
N PHE A 125 -20.34 -27.59 1.03
CA PHE A 125 -19.10 -27.39 0.31
C PHE A 125 -18.07 -28.41 0.83
N VAL A 126 -17.78 -29.44 0.03
CA VAL A 126 -16.75 -30.43 0.39
C VAL A 126 -15.45 -29.99 -0.27
N GLY A 127 -14.62 -29.25 0.47
CA GLY A 127 -13.23 -29.03 0.10
C GLY A 127 -12.52 -30.37 0.13
N ARG A 128 -12.12 -30.88 -1.05
CA ARG A 128 -11.69 -32.27 -1.19
C ARG A 128 -10.34 -32.55 -0.52
N ASP A 129 -9.43 -31.57 -0.49
CA ASP A 129 -8.03 -31.85 -0.12
C ASP A 129 -7.35 -30.84 0.86
N SER A 130 -7.87 -29.62 1.07
CA SER A 130 -7.56 -28.79 2.26
C SER A 130 -8.42 -27.53 2.27
N VAL A 131 -8.69 -26.97 3.46
CA VAL A 131 -9.28 -25.63 3.61
C VAL A 131 -8.27 -24.77 4.35
N GLN A 132 -7.60 -23.87 3.63
CA GLN A 132 -6.75 -22.86 4.23
C GLN A 132 -7.58 -21.59 4.46
N ILE A 133 -7.80 -21.22 5.71
CA ILE A 133 -8.50 -20.00 6.09
C ILE A 133 -7.46 -18.98 6.51
N THR A 134 -7.38 -17.86 5.79
CA THR A 134 -6.57 -16.69 6.17
C THR A 134 -7.48 -15.64 6.82
N GLY A 135 -7.22 -15.29 8.08
CA GLY A 135 -7.99 -14.31 8.87
C GLY A 135 -8.57 -14.88 10.17
N ASP A 136 -9.45 -14.11 10.82
CA ASP A 136 -10.17 -14.54 12.03
C ASP A 136 -11.39 -15.38 11.65
N GLY A 137 -11.22 -16.70 11.61
CA GLY A 137 -12.30 -17.66 11.34
C GLY A 137 -12.37 -18.74 12.41
N ASN A 138 -13.57 -19.14 12.80
CA ASN A 138 -13.80 -20.26 13.70
C ASN A 138 -14.21 -21.48 12.87
N VAL A 139 -13.42 -22.55 12.91
CA VAL A 139 -13.77 -23.82 12.23
C VAL A 139 -14.45 -24.72 13.25
N ILE A 140 -15.72 -25.01 13.03
CA ILE A 140 -16.48 -25.95 13.86
C ILE A 140 -16.90 -27.12 12.96
N GLY A 141 -16.26 -28.26 13.15
CA GLY A 141 -16.55 -29.50 12.43
C GLY A 141 -15.80 -30.69 13.04
N ASP A 142 -16.48 -31.82 13.17
CA ASP A 142 -15.88 -33.05 13.68
C ASP A 142 -14.87 -33.60 12.66
N GLY A 143 -13.65 -33.92 13.09
CA GLY A 143 -12.57 -34.42 12.23
C GLY A 143 -11.85 -33.39 11.33
N SER A 144 -12.09 -32.08 11.51
CA SER A 144 -11.40 -31.04 10.73
C SER A 144 -10.05 -30.67 11.33
N HIS A 145 -8.97 -30.78 10.54
CA HIS A 145 -7.65 -30.20 10.87
C HIS A 145 -7.49 -28.87 10.14
N ALA A 146 -7.90 -27.77 10.78
CA ALA A 146 -7.63 -26.43 10.26
C ALA A 146 -6.23 -25.99 10.71
N THR A 147 -5.32 -25.78 9.77
CA THR A 147 -4.08 -25.06 10.05
C THR A 147 -4.37 -23.57 9.90
N VAL A 148 -4.60 -22.89 11.02
CA VAL A 148 -4.73 -21.43 11.02
C VAL A 148 -3.35 -20.83 10.82
N THR A 149 -3.00 -20.49 9.59
CA THR A 149 -1.83 -19.66 9.31
C THR A 149 -2.21 -18.22 9.61
N LYS A 150 -2.16 -17.83 10.89
CA LYS A 150 -2.11 -16.39 11.20
C LYS A 150 -0.86 -15.88 10.50
N THR A 151 -0.97 -14.83 9.69
CA THR A 151 0.18 -14.01 9.33
C THR A 151 0.74 -13.54 10.65
N GLN A 152 1.70 -14.28 11.19
CA GLN A 152 2.21 -14.03 12.53
C GLN A 152 2.83 -12.64 12.45
N GLY A 153 2.17 -11.67 13.09
CA GLY A 153 2.86 -10.46 13.51
C GLY A 153 4.16 -10.86 14.19
N VAL A 154 5.13 -9.94 14.20
CA VAL A 154 6.47 -10.22 14.72
C VAL A 154 6.40 -10.96 16.03
N SER A 155 7.13 -12.08 16.10
CA SER A 155 7.18 -12.87 17.33
C SER A 155 7.64 -11.96 18.45
N GLY A 156 6.96 -12.02 19.61
CA GLY A 156 7.31 -11.16 20.75
C GLY A 156 8.79 -11.26 21.12
N GLU A 157 9.42 -12.40 20.85
CA GLU A 157 10.86 -12.63 21.03
C GLU A 157 11.74 -11.82 20.06
N ALA A 158 11.36 -11.70 18.79
CA ALA A 158 12.07 -10.86 17.82
C ALA A 158 11.93 -9.38 18.17
N LEU A 159 10.73 -8.95 18.62
CA LEU A 159 10.51 -7.59 19.09
C LEU A 159 11.34 -7.30 20.35
N ALA A 160 11.37 -8.21 21.32
CA ALA A 160 12.18 -8.06 22.53
C ALA A 160 13.67 -7.87 22.22
N ARG A 161 14.24 -8.69 21.33
CA ARG A 161 15.65 -8.54 20.90
C ARG A 161 15.99 -7.18 20.30
N LEU A 162 15.03 -6.55 19.63
CA LEU A 162 15.23 -5.22 19.06
C LEU A 162 15.24 -4.14 20.16
N PHE A 163 14.32 -4.24 21.13
CA PHE A 163 14.25 -3.34 22.27
C PHE A 163 15.40 -3.53 23.28
N ASP A 164 16.03 -4.70 23.36
CA ASP A 164 17.24 -4.93 24.17
C ASP A 164 18.38 -3.95 23.85
N ARG A 165 18.44 -3.44 22.61
CA ARG A 165 19.40 -2.40 22.24
C ARG A 165 19.07 -1.06 22.90
N VAL A 166 17.77 -0.72 22.98
CA VAL A 166 17.28 0.51 23.63
C VAL A 166 17.55 0.44 25.14
N TYR A 167 17.21 -0.68 25.78
CA TYR A 167 17.44 -0.86 27.23
C TYR A 167 18.92 -0.78 27.60
N ARG A 168 19.80 -1.44 26.83
CA ARG A 168 21.26 -1.31 27.04
C ARG A 168 21.76 0.12 26.89
N LYS A 169 21.19 0.89 25.95
CA LYS A 169 21.54 2.30 25.76
C LYS A 169 21.15 3.12 26.99
N ILE A 170 19.94 2.94 27.53
CA ILE A 170 19.48 3.59 28.77
C ILE A 170 20.40 3.24 29.95
N GLU A 171 20.70 1.96 30.12
CA GLU A 171 21.56 1.47 31.22
C GLU A 171 22.97 2.09 31.14
N SER A 172 23.56 2.11 29.93
CA SER A 172 24.91 2.63 29.67
C SER A 172 25.03 4.16 29.75
N ARG A 173 23.92 4.89 29.81
CA ARG A 173 23.95 6.36 29.83
C ARG A 173 24.67 6.86 31.09
N PRO A 174 25.54 7.88 31.00
CA PRO A 174 26.12 8.51 32.19
C PRO A 174 25.01 9.01 33.13
N PRO A 175 25.25 9.06 34.46
CA PRO A 175 24.34 9.72 35.38
C PRO A 175 24.13 11.18 34.95
N ASP A 176 22.87 11.59 34.88
CA ASP A 176 22.44 12.91 34.47
C ASP A 176 21.40 13.39 35.49
N ALA A 177 21.54 14.63 35.98
CA ALA A 177 20.67 15.16 37.03
C ALA A 177 19.26 15.45 36.52
N ASP A 178 19.11 15.69 35.22
CA ASP A 178 17.85 16.08 34.60
C ASP A 178 17.11 14.89 33.97
N VAL A 179 17.69 13.68 34.02
CA VAL A 179 17.16 12.50 33.35
C VAL A 179 17.05 11.30 34.29
N ASP A 180 15.83 10.89 34.59
CA ASP A 180 15.56 9.67 35.35
C ASP A 180 15.56 8.43 34.43
N LYS A 181 16.53 7.53 34.64
CA LYS A 181 16.63 6.26 33.90
C LYS A 181 15.42 5.35 34.10
N ALA A 182 14.75 5.40 35.26
CA ALA A 182 13.56 4.61 35.52
C ALA A 182 12.39 5.09 34.66
N GLU A 183 12.21 6.41 34.54
CA GLU A 183 11.17 7.01 33.70
C GLU A 183 11.41 6.74 32.20
N LEU A 184 12.68 6.77 31.74
CA LEU A 184 13.04 6.35 30.38
C LEU A 184 12.66 4.88 30.13
N THR A 185 13.02 4.00 31.07
CA THR A 185 12.75 2.56 30.96
C THR A 185 11.26 2.29 30.90
N GLU A 186 10.47 2.90 31.79
CA GLU A 186 9.02 2.76 31.83
C GLU A 186 8.36 3.26 30.53
N THR A 187 8.87 4.36 29.97
CA THR A 187 8.32 4.91 28.72
C THR A 187 8.62 4.01 27.52
N VAL A 188 9.83 3.44 27.45
CA VAL A 188 10.19 2.45 26.42
C VAL A 188 9.37 1.16 26.55
N GLU A 189 9.14 0.67 27.77
CA GLU A 189 8.26 -0.49 28.03
C GLU A 189 6.83 -0.26 27.52
N LYS A 190 6.26 0.93 27.77
CA LYS A 190 4.92 1.30 27.27
C LYS A 190 4.88 1.27 25.74
N ILE A 191 5.91 1.77 25.07
CA ILE A 191 6.02 1.73 23.61
C ILE A 191 6.11 0.28 23.13
N GLN A 192 6.99 -0.53 23.70
CA GLN A 192 7.15 -1.94 23.33
C GLN A 192 5.83 -2.72 23.47
N ALA A 193 5.14 -2.54 24.60
CA ALA A 193 3.88 -3.22 24.88
C ALA A 193 2.75 -2.83 23.91
N GLU A 194 2.71 -1.57 23.47
CA GLU A 194 1.72 -1.11 22.50
C GLU A 194 2.06 -1.59 21.08
N VAL A 195 3.34 -1.57 20.71
CA VAL A 195 3.82 -2.07 19.41
C VAL A 195 3.61 -3.57 19.26
N ALA A 196 3.74 -4.33 20.36
CA ALA A 196 3.49 -5.77 20.38
C ALA A 196 2.04 -6.16 20.01
N LYS A 197 1.10 -5.21 20.03
CA LYS A 197 -0.30 -5.42 19.59
C LYS A 197 -0.45 -5.43 18.06
N GLY A 198 0.61 -5.09 17.32
CA GLY A 198 0.60 -5.11 15.86
C GLY A 198 -0.43 -4.13 15.28
N GLU A 199 -1.38 -4.64 14.50
CA GLU A 199 -2.43 -3.82 13.87
C GLU A 199 -3.42 -3.22 14.88
N GLU A 200 -3.54 -3.78 16.09
CA GLU A 200 -4.38 -3.24 17.16
C GLU A 200 -3.68 -2.13 17.98
N ALA A 201 -2.41 -1.82 17.66
CA ALA A 201 -1.65 -0.80 18.37
C ALA A 201 -2.27 0.59 18.19
N ASN A 202 -2.32 1.37 19.27
CA ASN A 202 -2.79 2.74 19.24
C ASN A 202 -1.67 3.71 18.83
N PRO A 203 -1.69 4.28 17.61
CA PRO A 203 -0.61 5.13 17.11
C PRO A 203 -0.47 6.45 17.88
N ASN A 204 -1.56 6.97 18.44
CA ASN A 204 -1.53 8.22 19.20
C ASN A 204 -0.81 8.05 20.54
N LYS A 205 -0.94 6.87 21.18
CA LYS A 205 -0.18 6.56 22.40
C LYS A 205 1.31 6.47 22.11
N VAL A 206 1.68 5.71 21.07
CA VAL A 206 3.09 5.56 20.67
C VAL A 206 3.71 6.91 20.33
N ARG A 207 3.00 7.76 19.58
CA ARG A 207 3.47 9.13 19.28
C ARG A 207 3.76 9.90 20.56
N ARG A 208 2.78 9.99 21.46
CA ARG A 208 2.92 10.77 22.70
C ARG A 208 4.11 10.31 23.52
N TRP A 209 4.34 9.00 23.62
CA TRP A 209 5.49 8.46 24.35
C TRP A 209 6.83 8.69 23.65
N LEU A 210 6.86 8.66 22.31
CA LEU A 210 8.06 9.05 21.56
C LEU A 210 8.39 10.54 21.75
N GLU A 211 7.38 11.42 21.77
CA GLU A 211 7.55 12.84 22.08
C GLU A 211 8.06 13.05 23.51
N THR A 212 7.49 12.34 24.50
CA THR A 212 7.99 12.34 25.87
C THR A 212 9.44 11.87 25.96
N LEU A 213 9.81 10.79 25.25
CA LEU A 213 11.21 10.33 25.21
C LEU A 213 12.14 11.36 24.59
N GLY A 214 11.73 12.06 23.54
CA GLY A 214 12.54 13.12 22.93
C GLY A 214 12.81 14.27 23.92
N LEU A 215 11.80 14.69 24.68
CA LEU A 215 11.97 15.74 25.68
C LEU A 215 12.94 15.37 26.83
N MET A 216 13.07 14.08 27.13
CA MET A 216 13.96 13.60 28.20
C MET A 216 15.35 13.23 27.69
N ALA A 217 15.43 12.66 26.49
CA ALA A 217 16.57 11.88 26.05
C ALA A 217 16.59 11.69 24.52
N ASP A 218 17.09 12.70 23.81
CA ASP A 218 17.21 12.69 22.34
C ASP A 218 17.92 11.45 21.79
N ASP A 219 19.00 11.00 22.44
CA ASP A 219 19.75 9.81 22.01
C ASP A 219 18.96 8.50 22.22
N ILE A 220 18.02 8.45 23.17
CA ILE A 220 17.18 7.28 23.42
C ILE A 220 16.01 7.23 22.46
N VAL A 221 15.36 8.36 22.17
CA VAL A 221 14.28 8.41 21.17
C VAL A 221 14.81 8.03 19.78
N GLU A 222 16.03 8.45 19.42
CA GLU A 222 16.65 8.10 18.13
C GLU A 222 16.81 6.58 17.98
N VAL A 223 17.37 5.91 18.99
CA VAL A 223 17.55 4.45 18.97
C VAL A 223 16.20 3.72 18.99
N THR A 224 15.22 4.24 19.72
CA THR A 224 13.86 3.69 19.77
C THR A 224 13.17 3.80 18.41
N VAL A 225 13.26 4.94 17.73
CA VAL A 225 12.72 5.12 16.39
C VAL A 225 13.42 4.21 15.38
N ALA A 226 14.75 4.11 15.43
CA ALA A 226 15.50 3.21 14.57
C ALA A 226 15.07 1.74 14.75
N CYS A 227 14.75 1.34 15.98
CA CYS A 227 14.17 0.03 16.30
C CYS A 227 12.80 -0.17 15.63
N LEU A 228 11.90 0.82 15.74
CA LEU A 228 10.56 0.77 15.15
C LEU A 228 10.55 0.77 13.62
N LEU A 229 11.56 1.39 12.99
CA LEU A 229 11.69 1.45 11.54
C LEU A 229 12.41 0.23 10.94
N ASN A 230 12.94 -0.67 11.76
CA ASN A 230 13.58 -1.88 11.28
C ASN A 230 12.55 -2.81 10.60
N PRO A 231 12.72 -3.20 9.32
CA PRO A 231 11.79 -4.11 8.66
C PRO A 231 11.61 -5.45 9.38
N ALA A 232 12.67 -5.94 10.04
CA ALA A 232 12.62 -7.17 10.83
C ALA A 232 11.74 -7.05 12.09
N ALA A 233 11.44 -5.82 12.52
CA ALA A 233 10.52 -5.54 13.60
C ALA A 233 9.06 -5.75 13.21
N GLY A 234 8.78 -5.87 11.89
CA GLY A 234 7.45 -6.07 11.28
C GLY A 234 6.36 -5.27 11.98
N VAL A 235 6.73 -4.05 12.36
CA VAL A 235 5.86 -3.09 13.04
C VAL A 235 4.81 -2.62 12.03
N ALA A 236 3.57 -2.51 12.50
CA ALA A 236 2.46 -2.03 11.70
C ALA A 236 2.82 -0.72 10.98
N THR A 237 2.38 -0.59 9.72
CA THR A 237 2.74 0.56 8.87
C THR A 237 2.39 1.90 9.50
N VAL A 238 1.29 1.97 10.24
CA VAL A 238 0.85 3.18 10.94
C VAL A 238 1.85 3.61 12.02
N ILE A 239 2.38 2.66 12.79
CA ILE A 239 3.37 2.93 13.84
C ILE A 239 4.70 3.37 13.23
N ARG A 240 5.13 2.78 12.10
CA ARG A 240 6.31 3.24 11.37
C ARG A 240 6.19 4.71 10.94
N LYS A 241 5.04 5.10 10.36
CA LYS A 241 4.77 6.50 9.99
C LYS A 241 4.80 7.44 11.19
N VAL A 242 4.34 6.99 12.36
CA VAL A 242 4.45 7.77 13.61
C VAL A 242 5.91 7.96 14.01
N ALA A 243 6.72 6.90 13.95
CA ALA A 243 8.14 6.95 14.28
C ALA A 243 8.93 7.85 13.30
N GLU A 244 8.63 7.79 11.99
CA GLU A 244 9.21 8.70 10.99
C GLU A 244 8.87 10.16 11.26
N LYS A 245 7.63 10.45 11.66
CA LYS A 245 7.22 11.81 12.01
C LYS A 245 7.93 12.30 13.27
N ALA A 246 8.08 11.45 14.28
CA ALA A 246 8.82 11.79 15.49
C ALA A 246 10.29 12.12 15.20
N ARG A 247 10.93 11.40 14.26
CA ARG A 247 12.30 11.69 13.82
C ARG A 247 12.43 13.06 13.16
N LYS A 248 11.53 13.39 12.22
CA LYS A 248 11.57 14.65 11.46
C LYS A 248 11.26 15.88 12.34
N GLY A 249 10.39 15.72 13.34
CA GLY A 249 10.02 16.81 14.25
C GLY A 249 11.17 17.32 15.13
N GLY A 250 12.18 16.49 15.41
CA GLY A 250 13.39 16.91 16.13
C GLY A 250 14.37 17.73 15.27
N GLU A 251 14.34 17.56 13.96
CA GLU A 251 15.28 18.16 13.00
C GLU A 251 14.90 19.60 12.63
N GLU A 252 13.61 19.96 12.75
CA GLU A 252 13.09 21.30 12.42
C GLU A 252 13.30 22.33 13.55
N ALA A 253 13.57 21.88 14.79
CA ALA A 253 13.77 22.76 15.95
C ALA A 253 15.22 23.26 16.14
N THR A 254 16.16 22.82 15.30
CA THR A 254 17.61 23.08 15.46
C THR A 254 18.26 23.89 14.33
N SER A 255 17.49 24.46 13.38
CA SER A 255 18.04 25.48 12.47
C SER A 255 17.97 26.87 13.12
N PRO A 256 19.10 27.47 13.54
CA PRO A 256 19.13 28.84 14.01
C PRO A 256 19.11 29.79 12.81
N ASP A 257 18.47 30.94 13.04
CA ASP A 257 18.50 32.12 12.18
C ASP A 257 19.90 32.35 11.56
N HIS A 258 19.96 32.34 10.23
CA HIS A 258 21.08 32.93 9.52
C HIS A 258 20.95 34.45 9.60
N GLU A 259 21.90 35.07 10.31
CA GLU A 259 22.20 36.51 10.28
C GLU A 259 22.37 37.07 8.86
#